data_AF-A0A6B2DAA0-F1
#
_entry.id   AF-A0A6B2DAA0-F1
#
_cell.length_a   1.000
_cell.length_b   1.000
_cell.length_c   1.000
_cell.angle_alpha   90.00
_cell.angle_beta   90.00
_cell.angle_gamma   90.00
#
_symmetry.space_group_name_H-M   'P 1'
#
loop_
_entity.id
_entity.type
_entity.pdbx_description
1 polymer ?
#
loop_
_entity_poly.entity_id
_entity_poly.type
_entity_poly.pdbx_seq_one_letter_code
_entity_poly.pdbx_strand_id
1 'polypeptide(L)'
;GAAELRRLERVLADAARATARGDAARITVLNSRFHDEIVATAGNALLTTMLQPLQGRLRWLTSQNEHWAELLDEHRRLYEAIASGDAERAHTEAVEHVRVNREVTLKSLFGEAETGERPAG
;
A
#
# COMPACT_ATOMS: atom_id res chain seq x y z
N GLY A 1 17.48 -7.89 2.74
CA GLY A 1 18.92 -7.62 2.56
C GLY A 1 19.13 -6.52 1.54
N ALA A 2 20.39 -6.23 1.15
CA ALA A 2 20.69 -5.09 0.27
C ALA A 2 20.07 -5.21 -1.14
N ALA A 3 19.85 -6.43 -1.64
CA ALA A 3 19.22 -6.65 -2.94
C ALA A 3 17.71 -6.32 -2.91
N GLU A 4 17.03 -6.68 -1.82
CA GLU A 4 15.62 -6.41 -1.56
C GLU A 4 15.38 -4.90 -1.46
N LEU A 5 16.20 -4.19 -0.67
CA LEU A 5 16.10 -2.74 -0.53
C LEU A 5 16.26 -2.02 -1.87
N ARG A 6 17.22 -2.44 -2.71
CA ARG A 6 17.38 -1.90 -4.06
C ARG A 6 16.18 -2.18 -4.97
N ARG A 7 15.44 -3.28 -4.77
CA ARG A 7 14.21 -3.54 -5.52
C ARG A 7 13.10 -2.58 -5.08
N LEU A 8 12.89 -2.41 -3.77
CA LEU A 8 11.94 -1.45 -3.22
C LEU A 8 12.21 -0.02 -3.70
N GLU A 9 13.46 0.42 -3.62
CA GLU A 9 13.88 1.76 -4.08
C GLU A 9 13.54 1.98 -5.57
N ARG A 10 13.81 0.99 -6.43
CA ARG A 10 13.46 1.08 -7.85
C ARG A 10 11.95 1.19 -8.07
N VAL A 11 11.15 0.42 -7.32
CA VAL A 11 9.68 0.49 -7.42
C VAL A 11 9.18 1.88 -7.00
N LEU A 12 9.73 2.47 -5.92
CA LEU A 12 9.39 3.82 -5.50
C LEU A 12 9.79 4.88 -6.52
N ALA A 13 10.97 4.74 -7.13
CA ALA A 13 11.42 5.66 -8.18
C ALA A 13 10.53 5.58 -9.44
N ASP A 14 10.13 4.37 -9.83
CA ASP A 14 9.16 4.16 -10.91
C ASP A 14 7.78 4.75 -10.56
N ALA A 15 7.33 4.57 -9.31
CA ALA A 15 6.04 5.07 -8.84
C ALA A 15 6.02 6.59 -8.85
N ALA A 16 7.09 7.24 -8.36
CA ALA A 16 7.25 8.69 -8.43
C ALA A 16 7.15 9.22 -9.86
N ARG A 17 7.79 8.55 -10.82
CA ARG A 17 7.70 8.91 -12.24
C ARG A 17 6.30 8.71 -12.82
N ALA A 18 5.59 7.65 -12.42
CA ALA A 18 4.22 7.39 -12.88
C ALA A 18 3.23 8.41 -12.28
N THR A 19 3.34 8.71 -10.98
CA THR A 19 2.57 9.74 -10.29
C THR A 19 2.77 11.11 -10.94
N ALA A 20 4.00 11.50 -11.24
CA ALA A 20 4.29 12.77 -11.91
C ALA A 20 3.68 12.89 -13.32
N ARG A 21 3.41 11.76 -13.98
CA ARG A 21 2.76 11.71 -15.31
C ARG A 21 1.25 11.48 -15.26
N GLY A 22 0.67 11.27 -14.08
CA GLY A 22 -0.74 10.90 -13.93
C GLY A 22 -1.10 9.53 -14.52
N ASP A 23 -0.14 8.61 -14.64
CA ASP A 23 -0.34 7.29 -15.25
C ASP A 23 -0.95 6.31 -14.23
N ALA A 24 -2.27 6.44 -13.99
CA ALA A 24 -2.99 5.68 -12.97
C ALA A 24 -2.84 4.16 -13.13
N ALA A 25 -2.89 3.66 -14.36
CA ALA A 25 -2.72 2.22 -14.63
C ALA A 25 -1.33 1.73 -14.19
N ARG A 26 -0.27 2.50 -14.49
CA ARG A 26 1.08 2.17 -14.05
C ARG A 26 1.26 2.31 -12.54
N ILE A 27 0.64 3.31 -11.91
CA ILE A 27 0.69 3.50 -10.45
C ILE A 27 0.09 2.28 -9.75
N THR A 28 -1.07 1.79 -10.17
CA THR A 28 -1.72 0.60 -9.60
C THR A 28 -0.83 -0.65 -9.64
N VAL A 29 -0.16 -0.89 -10.77
CA VAL A 29 0.77 -2.00 -10.92
C VAL A 29 1.97 -1.86 -9.98
N LEU A 30 2.54 -0.66 -9.89
CA LEU A 30 3.71 -0.39 -9.05
C LEU A 30 3.36 -0.44 -7.56
N ASN A 31 2.17 0.00 -7.18
CA ASN A 31 1.63 -0.11 -5.85
C ASN A 31 1.53 -1.58 -5.41
N SER A 32 0.94 -2.44 -6.26
CA SER A 32 0.87 -3.88 -5.98
C SER A 32 2.25 -4.51 -5.83
N ARG A 33 3.18 -4.16 -6.74
CA ARG A 33 4.56 -4.64 -6.70
C ARG A 33 5.31 -4.21 -5.44
N PHE A 34 5.07 -2.99 -4.95
CA PHE A 34 5.66 -2.51 -3.70
C PHE A 34 5.27 -3.41 -2.53
N HIS A 35 3.98 -3.73 -2.40
CA HIS A 35 3.47 -4.61 -1.35
C HIS A 35 4.07 -6.03 -1.44
N ASP A 36 4.19 -6.59 -2.65
CA ASP A 36 4.82 -7.89 -2.86
C ASP A 36 6.31 -7.89 -2.40
N GLU A 37 7.06 -6.82 -2.70
CA GLU A 37 8.47 -6.70 -2.28
C GLU A 37 8.61 -6.48 -0.77
N ILE A 38 7.67 -5.80 -0.10
CA ILE A 38 7.67 -5.66 1.37
C ILE A 38 7.54 -7.03 2.03
N VAL A 39 6.58 -7.85 1.58
CA VAL A 39 6.39 -9.21 2.09
C VAL A 39 7.64 -10.08 1.84
N ALA A 40 8.23 -9.99 0.65
CA ALA A 40 9.46 -10.70 0.34
C ALA A 40 10.65 -10.25 1.21
N THR A 41 10.73 -8.95 1.52
CA THR A 41 11.79 -8.37 2.35
C THR A 41 11.73 -8.85 3.80
N ALA A 42 10.54 -9.15 4.33
CA ALA A 42 10.35 -9.64 5.69
C ALA A 42 11.06 -10.99 5.96
N GLY A 43 11.40 -11.76 4.93
CA GLY A 43 12.10 -13.04 5.07
C GLY A 43 11.33 -14.10 5.89
N ASN A 44 10.04 -13.86 6.15
CA ASN A 44 9.21 -14.70 6.99
C ASN A 44 8.35 -15.60 6.09
N ALA A 45 8.77 -16.86 5.96
CA ALA A 45 8.11 -17.86 5.11
C ALA A 45 6.67 -18.14 5.58
N LEU A 46 6.42 -18.12 6.89
CA LEU A 46 5.09 -18.31 7.46
C LEU A 46 4.16 -17.15 7.06
N LEU A 47 4.59 -15.90 7.23
CA LEU A 47 3.84 -14.72 6.82
C LEU A 47 3.53 -14.74 5.32
N THR A 48 4.53 -15.07 4.50
CA THR A 48 4.38 -15.19 3.04
C THR A 48 3.31 -16.21 2.68
N THR A 49 3.32 -17.37 3.34
CA THR A 49 2.36 -18.46 3.11
C THR A 49 0.96 -18.08 3.56
N MET A 50 0.82 -17.40 4.70
CA MET A 50 -0.47 -16.92 5.21
C MET A 50 -1.09 -15.84 4.33
N LEU A 51 -0.27 -14.98 3.71
CA LEU A 51 -0.75 -13.90 2.83
C LEU A 51 -1.08 -14.36 1.41
N GLN A 52 -0.50 -15.48 0.93
CA GLN A 52 -0.72 -16.02 -0.41
C GLN A 52 -2.21 -16.06 -0.84
N PRO A 53 -3.13 -16.65 -0.05
CA PRO A 53 -4.56 -16.70 -0.40
C PRO A 53 -5.23 -15.33 -0.46
N LEU A 54 -4.70 -14.33 0.24
CA LEU A 54 -5.26 -12.98 0.34
C LEU A 54 -4.69 -12.03 -0.73
N GLN A 55 -3.61 -12.40 -1.42
CA GLN A 55 -2.89 -11.48 -2.32
C GLN A 55 -3.78 -10.87 -3.41
N GLY A 56 -4.66 -11.66 -4.03
CA GLY A 56 -5.58 -11.13 -5.05
C GLY A 56 -6.52 -10.05 -4.48
N ARG A 57 -7.02 -10.29 -3.27
CA ARG A 57 -7.92 -9.38 -2.57
C ARG A 57 -7.18 -8.12 -2.09
N LEU A 58 -5.97 -8.28 -1.59
CA LEU A 58 -5.09 -7.16 -1.22
C LEU A 58 -4.73 -6.30 -2.42
N ARG A 59 -4.38 -6.90 -3.57
CA ARG A 59 -4.11 -6.15 -4.81
C ARG A 59 -5.32 -5.37 -5.30
N TRP A 60 -6.50 -5.99 -5.26
CA TRP A 60 -7.74 -5.28 -5.58
C TRP A 60 -7.95 -4.10 -4.61
N LEU A 61 -7.78 -4.33 -3.32
CA LEU A 61 -7.99 -3.32 -2.29
C LEU A 61 -7.05 -2.12 -2.42
N THR A 62 -5.75 -2.37 -2.52
CA THR A 62 -4.75 -1.29 -2.59
C THR A 62 -4.85 -0.51 -3.90
N SER A 63 -5.43 -1.10 -4.96
CA SER A 63 -5.71 -0.42 -6.22
C SER A 63 -6.83 0.63 -6.15
N GLN A 64 -7.66 0.63 -5.11
CA GLN A 64 -8.78 1.58 -4.95
C GLN A 64 -8.35 2.96 -4.44
N ASN A 65 -7.07 3.19 -4.19
CA ASN A 65 -6.58 4.49 -3.73
C ASN A 65 -6.74 5.56 -4.82
N GLU A 66 -7.19 6.75 -4.42
CA GLU A 66 -7.35 7.90 -5.33
C GLU A 66 -6.27 8.97 -5.09
N HIS A 67 -5.62 8.96 -3.93
CA HIS A 67 -4.62 9.94 -3.50
C HIS A 67 -3.18 9.42 -3.65
N TRP A 68 -2.75 9.22 -4.89
CA TRP A 68 -1.48 8.56 -5.20
C TRP A 68 -0.22 9.28 -4.71
N ALA A 69 -0.24 10.61 -4.59
CA ALA A 69 0.90 11.37 -4.09
C ALA A 69 1.12 11.13 -2.59
N GLU A 70 0.06 11.16 -1.80
CA GLU A 70 0.09 10.91 -0.36
C GLU A 70 0.52 9.46 -0.07
N LEU A 71 -0.03 8.50 -0.80
CA LEU A 71 0.35 7.08 -0.69
C LEU A 71 1.83 6.85 -1.05
N LEU A 72 2.35 7.55 -2.05
CA LEU A 72 3.78 7.45 -2.40
C LEU A 72 4.67 7.96 -1.25
N ASP A 73 4.27 9.02 -0.56
CA ASP A 73 5.00 9.55 0.58
C ASP A 73 4.92 8.62 1.79
N GLU A 74 3.78 7.98 2.04
CA GLU A 74 3.65 6.88 3.01
C GLU A 74 4.62 5.74 2.71
N HIS A 75 4.64 5.25 1.47
CA HIS A 75 5.54 4.19 1.07
C HIS A 75 7.02 4.55 1.22
N ARG A 76 7.39 5.82 0.98
CA ARG A 76 8.76 6.32 1.19
C ARG A 76 9.13 6.26 2.67
N ARG A 77 8.27 6.73 3.57
CA ARG A 77 8.53 6.68 5.02
C ARG A 77 8.71 5.24 5.51
N LEU A 78 7.86 4.31 5.05
CA LEU A 78 8.01 2.90 5.36
C LEU A 78 9.33 2.31 4.83
N TYR A 79 9.68 2.60 3.57
CA TYR A 79 10.94 2.17 2.99
C TYR A 79 12.15 2.69 3.78
N GLU A 80 12.17 3.98 4.13
CA GLU A 80 13.26 4.59 4.90
C GLU A 80 13.43 3.95 6.28
N ALA A 81 12.33 3.61 6.95
CA ALA A 81 12.35 2.91 8.22
C ALA A 81 12.93 1.48 8.10
N ILE A 82 12.54 0.75 7.04
CA ILE A 82 13.10 -0.57 6.76
C ILE A 82 14.59 -0.46 6.39
N ALA A 83 14.96 0.53 5.56
CA ALA A 83 16.32 0.74 5.10
C ALA A 83 17.27 1.18 6.24
N SER A 84 16.76 1.89 7.25
CA SER A 84 17.55 2.23 8.43
C SER A 84 17.80 1.06 9.37
N GLY A 85 17.08 -0.06 9.21
CA GLY A 85 17.15 -1.21 10.10
C GLY A 85 16.48 -0.98 11.47
N ASP A 86 15.70 0.10 11.60
CA ASP A 86 14.96 0.41 12.83
C ASP A 86 13.63 -0.35 12.81
N ALA A 87 13.60 -1.47 13.52
CA ALA A 87 12.44 -2.37 13.53
C ALA A 87 11.20 -1.73 14.15
N GLU A 88 11.35 -0.89 15.18
CA GLU A 88 10.23 -0.23 15.84
C GLU A 88 9.63 0.84 14.93
N ARG A 89 10.48 1.66 14.31
CA ARG A 89 10.02 2.64 13.31
C ARG A 89 9.34 1.95 12.13
N ALA A 90 9.91 0.86 11.62
CA ALA A 90 9.30 0.11 10.52
C ALA A 90 7.94 -0.49 10.91
N HIS A 91 7.80 -0.95 12.16
CA HIS A 91 6.53 -1.41 12.70
C HIS A 91 5.49 -0.28 12.76
N THR A 92 5.84 0.88 13.32
CA THR A 92 4.95 2.04 13.41
C THR A 92 4.47 2.49 12.04
N GLU A 93 5.38 2.65 11.06
CA GLU A 93 5.02 3.06 9.70
C GLU A 93 4.13 2.01 9.00
N ALA A 94 4.38 0.72 9.22
CA ALA A 94 3.56 -0.35 8.65
C ALA A 94 2.14 -0.38 9.24
N VAL A 95 2.00 -0.17 10.55
CA VAL A 95 0.69 -0.10 11.22
C VAL A 95 -0.10 1.11 10.73
N GLU A 96 0.52 2.27 10.65
CA GLU A 96 -0.14 3.48 10.14
C GLU A 96 -0.57 3.32 8.67
N HIS A 97 0.29 2.76 7.81
CA HIS A 97 -0.07 2.44 6.42
C HIS A 97 -1.33 1.56 6.33
N VAL A 98 -1.41 0.50 7.15
CA VAL A 98 -2.59 -0.39 7.19
C VAL A 98 -3.82 0.34 7.72
N ARG A 99 -3.67 1.22 8.72
CA ARG A 99 -4.79 2.00 9.28
C ARG A 99 -5.38 2.96 8.24
N VAL A 100 -4.53 3.70 7.53
CA VAL A 100 -4.96 4.60 6.43
C VAL A 100 -5.66 3.79 5.34
N ASN A 101 -5.06 2.68 4.91
CA ASN A 101 -5.69 1.83 3.89
C ASN A 101 -7.01 1.20 4.37
N ARG A 102 -7.17 0.91 5.67
CA ARG A 102 -8.43 0.40 6.23
C ARG A 102 -9.56 1.42 6.10
N GLU A 103 -9.29 2.69 6.34
CA GLU A 103 -10.29 3.76 6.21
C GLU A 103 -10.76 3.89 4.75
N VAL A 104 -9.81 3.92 3.80
CA VAL A 104 -10.10 3.93 2.36
C VAL A 104 -10.89 2.68 1.95
N THR A 105 -10.44 1.51 2.39
CA THR A 105 -11.07 0.21 2.13
C THR A 105 -12.52 0.14 2.58
N LEU A 106 -12.80 0.57 3.80
CA LEU A 106 -14.16 0.53 4.35
C LEU A 106 -15.08 1.47 3.57
N LYS A 107 -14.57 2.65 3.18
CA LYS A 107 -15.31 3.57 2.32
C LYS A 107 -15.59 2.95 0.94
N SER A 108 -14.62 2.27 0.33
CA SER A 108 -14.82 1.62 -0.98
C SER A 108 -15.74 0.39 -0.92
N LEU A 109 -15.72 -0.38 0.17
CA LEU A 109 -16.51 -1.61 0.30
C LEU A 109 -17.97 -1.36 0.73
N PHE A 110 -18.21 -0.35 1.55
CA PHE A 110 -19.52 -0.11 2.17
C PHE A 110 -20.15 1.22 1.77
N GLY A 111 -19.44 2.06 1.01
CA GLY A 111 -19.85 3.42 0.67
C GLY A 111 -19.89 4.33 1.91
N GLU A 112 -20.11 5.63 1.69
CA GLU A 112 -20.80 6.41 2.71
C GLU A 112 -22.18 5.77 2.82
N ALA A 113 -22.51 5.17 3.97
CA ALA A 113 -23.86 4.71 4.22
C ALA A 113 -24.79 5.87 3.85
N GLU A 114 -25.60 5.69 2.80
CA GLU A 114 -26.56 6.69 2.38
C GLU A 114 -27.32 7.11 3.64
N THR A 115 -27.06 8.34 4.12
CA THR A 115 -27.92 8.97 5.10
C THR A 115 -29.22 9.19 4.37
N GLY A 116 -30.07 8.16 4.41
CA GLY A 116 -31.35 8.10 3.74
C GLY A 116 -32.25 9.19 4.30
N GLU A 117 -32.23 10.33 3.65
CA GLU A 117 -33.27 11.33 3.77
C GLU A 117 -34.52 10.71 3.11
N ARG A 118 -35.42 10.20 3.94
CA ARG A 118 -36.73 9.72 3.49
C ARG A 118 -37.48 10.91 2.88
N PRO A 119 -37.98 10.83 1.63
CA PRO A 119 -38.88 11.86 1.14
C PRO A 119 -40.18 11.79 1.96
N ALA A 120 -40.61 12.94 2.46
CA ALA A 120 -41.93 13.11 3.03
C ALA A 120 -42.95 12.92 1.90
N GLY A 121 -43.73 11.84 1.97
CA GLY A 121 -44.87 11.54 1.12
C GLY A 121 -45.86 10.70 1.89
#